data_AF-A0A7Y0ZFA6-F1
#
_entry.id   AF-A0A7Y0ZFA6-F1
#
_cell.length_a   1.000
_cell.length_b   1.000
_cell.length_c   1.000
_cell.angle_alpha   90.00
_cell.angle_beta   90.00
_cell.angle_gamma   90.00
#
_symmetry.space_group_name_H-M   'P 1'
#
loop_
_entity.id
_entity.type
_entity.pdbx_description
1 polymer ?
#
loop_
_entity_poly.entity_id
_entity_poly.type
_entity_poly.pdbx_seq_one_letter_code
_entity_poly.pdbx_strand_id
1 'polypeptide(L)'
;MPSPQIQTLNDSYYKGTMGFDQFVLGATLAACAYLAQTATYDQLGWNPSTLQLFPLLLLGLTALFGFKRIESSIQTIKLNSAYLQLQSDYPGNAFPEQRGYVQEESDRSGFYYGIRNKFILLSFLAFVSVKILVKYNLF
;
A
#
# COMPACT_ATOMS: atom_id res chain seq x y z
N MET A 1 -23.08 12.79 -19.99
CA MET A 1 -23.16 12.33 -18.59
C MET A 1 -22.40 11.01 -18.50
N PRO A 2 -21.58 10.76 -17.45
CA PRO A 2 -20.84 9.50 -17.34
C PRO A 2 -21.82 8.32 -17.25
N SER A 3 -21.53 7.24 -17.97
CA SER A 3 -22.38 6.04 -18.02
C SER A 3 -22.62 5.46 -16.62
N PRO A 4 -23.79 4.85 -16.36
CA PRO A 4 -24.15 4.33 -15.04
C PRO A 4 -23.11 3.32 -14.50
N GLN A 5 -22.45 2.58 -15.40
CA GLN A 5 -21.38 1.63 -15.07
C GLN A 5 -20.15 2.32 -14.45
N ILE A 6 -19.77 3.49 -14.96
CA ILE A 6 -18.64 4.27 -14.43
C ILE A 6 -18.96 4.81 -13.04
N GLN A 7 -20.22 5.25 -12.82
CA GLN A 7 -20.66 5.71 -11.50
C GLN A 7 -20.61 4.58 -10.48
N THR A 8 -21.11 3.38 -10.83
CA THR A 8 -21.05 2.22 -9.93
C THR A 8 -19.63 1.77 -9.61
N LEU A 9 -18.72 1.84 -10.59
CA LEU A 9 -17.32 1.48 -10.40
C LEU A 9 -16.61 2.47 -9.45
N ASN A 10 -16.80 3.76 -9.69
CA ASN A 10 -16.24 4.81 -8.84
C ASN A 10 -16.80 4.71 -7.41
N ASP A 11 -18.12 4.58 -7.25
CA ASP A 11 -18.75 4.47 -5.93
C ASP A 11 -18.25 3.25 -5.14
N SER A 12 -18.12 2.10 -5.81
CA SER A 12 -17.60 0.87 -5.19
C SER A 12 -16.16 1.05 -4.73
N TYR A 13 -15.35 1.75 -5.51
CA TYR A 13 -13.97 2.02 -5.16
C TYR A 13 -13.83 3.00 -3.99
N TYR A 14 -14.50 4.15 -4.07
CA TYR A 14 -14.42 5.21 -3.06
C TYR A 14 -14.95 4.72 -1.71
N LYS A 15 -16.05 3.96 -1.70
CA LYS A 15 -16.66 3.47 -0.45
C LYS A 15 -15.90 2.31 0.20
N GLY A 16 -15.32 1.40 -0.59
CA GLY A 16 -14.69 0.19 -0.04
C GLY A 16 -13.16 0.28 0.08
N THR A 17 -12.49 0.59 -1.04
CA THR A 17 -11.04 0.35 -1.17
C THR A 17 -10.24 1.58 -0.73
N MET A 18 -10.65 2.78 -1.13
CA MET A 18 -9.92 4.01 -0.83
C MET A 18 -9.94 4.35 0.66
N GLY A 19 -11.09 4.25 1.32
CA GLY A 19 -11.22 4.54 2.76
C GLY A 19 -10.41 3.58 3.63
N PHE A 20 -10.42 2.28 3.30
CA PHE A 20 -9.62 1.29 4.01
C PHE A 20 -8.10 1.54 3.83
N ASP A 21 -7.67 1.85 2.61
CA ASP A 21 -6.25 2.10 2.34
C ASP A 21 -5.73 3.37 3.03
N GLN A 22 -6.55 4.42 3.09
CA GLN A 22 -6.26 5.62 3.87
C GLN A 22 -6.18 5.34 5.37
N PHE A 23 -7.11 4.54 5.90
CA PHE A 23 -7.09 4.15 7.31
C PHE A 23 -5.83 3.37 7.67
N VAL A 24 -5.48 2.34 6.88
CA VAL A 24 -4.29 1.52 7.16
C VAL A 24 -3.00 2.34 7.04
N LEU A 25 -2.92 3.23 6.05
CA LEU A 25 -1.77 4.13 5.91
C LEU A 25 -1.65 5.05 7.14
N GLY A 26 -2.76 5.66 7.57
CA GLY A 26 -2.81 6.50 8.76
C GLY A 26 -2.40 5.75 10.02
N ALA A 27 -2.91 4.53 10.22
CA ALA A 27 -2.54 3.68 11.34
C ALA A 27 -1.05 3.30 11.32
N THR A 28 -0.50 3.00 10.14
CA THR A 28 0.93 2.68 9.97
C THR A 28 1.82 3.88 10.28
N LEU A 29 1.44 5.07 9.81
CA LEU A 29 2.15 6.32 10.12
C LEU A 29 2.07 6.66 11.62
N ALA A 30 0.91 6.48 12.25
CA ALA A 30 0.75 6.69 13.68
C ALA A 30 1.63 5.73 14.50
N ALA A 31 1.66 4.46 14.12
CA ALA A 31 2.56 3.48 14.72
C ALA A 31 4.04 3.85 14.49
N CYS A 32 4.39 4.39 13.33
CA CYS A 32 5.74 4.87 13.03
C CYS A 32 6.13 6.04 13.93
N ALA A 33 5.24 7.01 14.09
CA ALA A 33 5.45 8.16 14.95
C ALA A 33 5.61 7.75 16.42
N TYR A 34 4.80 6.79 16.88
CA TYR A 34 4.90 6.26 18.23
C TYR A 34 6.23 5.53 18.47
N LEU A 35 6.68 4.69 17.52
CA LEU A 35 7.98 4.03 17.62
C LEU A 35 9.13 5.03 17.54
N ALA A 36 9.02 6.06 16.70
CA ALA A 36 10.04 7.11 16.60
C ALA A 36 10.17 7.91 17.90
N GLN A 37 9.05 8.13 18.60
CA GLN A 37 9.01 8.82 19.90
C GLN A 37 9.57 7.97 21.03
N THR A 38 9.33 6.65 21.01
CA THR A 38 9.72 5.73 22.09
C THR A 38 11.12 5.13 21.92
N ALA A 39 11.71 5.24 20.72
CA ALA A 39 13.07 4.81 20.46
C ALA A 39 14.08 5.70 21.20
N THR A 40 14.93 5.07 22.02
CA THR A 40 16.10 5.72 22.62
C THR A 40 17.25 5.67 21.61
N TYR A 41 17.67 6.83 21.12
CA TYR A 41 18.83 6.95 20.22
C TYR A 41 20.11 7.02 21.05
N ASP A 42 21.04 6.12 20.75
CA ASP A 42 22.36 6.07 21.38
C ASP A 42 23.42 5.92 20.28
N GLN A 43 24.71 5.93 20.62
CA GLN A 43 25.79 5.74 19.65
C GLN A 43 25.55 4.49 18.79
N LEU A 44 25.70 4.63 17.47
CA LEU A 44 25.54 3.54 16.51
C LEU A 44 26.54 2.42 16.85
N GLY A 45 26.03 1.27 17.26
CA GLY A 45 26.82 0.12 17.68
C GLY A 45 25.96 -1.15 17.77
N TRP A 46 26.55 -2.27 18.17
CA TRP A 46 25.80 -3.49 18.51
C TRP A 46 25.14 -3.33 19.88
N ASN A 47 24.19 -2.41 19.98
CA ASN A 47 23.43 -2.13 21.18
C ASN A 47 21.93 -2.30 20.93
N PRO A 48 21.13 -2.51 21.99
CA PRO A 48 19.68 -2.65 21.88
C PRO A 48 19.00 -1.47 21.18
N SER A 49 19.57 -0.27 21.36
CA SER A 49 19.12 0.99 20.76
C SER A 49 19.22 0.97 19.21
N THR A 50 20.31 0.45 18.65
CA THR A 50 20.48 0.33 17.19
C THR A 50 19.57 -0.76 16.61
N LEU A 51 19.31 -1.82 17.38
CA LEU A 51 18.35 -2.87 17.00
C LEU A 51 16.91 -2.36 16.91
N GLN A 52 16.53 -1.33 17.69
CA GLN A 52 15.22 -0.68 17.62
C GLN A 52 15.05 0.24 16.40
N LEU A 53 16.14 0.70 15.78
CA LEU A 53 16.07 1.45 14.52
C LEU A 53 15.60 0.59 13.34
N PHE A 54 15.90 -0.70 13.35
CA PHE A 54 15.55 -1.63 12.28
C PHE A 54 14.03 -1.78 12.07
N PRO A 55 13.20 -2.04 13.10
CA PRO A 55 11.75 -2.08 12.95
C PRO A 55 11.18 -0.69 12.61
N LEU A 56 11.79 0.40 13.08
CA LEU A 56 11.38 1.75 12.72
C LEU A 56 11.56 2.02 11.21
N LEU A 57 12.73 1.65 10.65
CA LEU A 57 13.01 1.74 9.21
C LEU A 57 12.06 0.87 8.40
N LEU A 58 11.81 -0.37 8.83
CA LEU A 58 10.86 -1.28 8.18
C LEU A 58 9.43 -0.73 8.18
N LEU A 59 9.00 -0.13 9.29
CA LEU A 59 7.67 0.47 9.39
C LEU A 59 7.55 1.72 8.50
N GLY A 60 8.60 2.55 8.45
CA GLY A 60 8.68 3.69 7.53
C GLY A 60 8.63 3.27 6.06
N LEU A 61 9.38 2.23 5.68
CA LEU A 61 9.31 1.65 4.33
C LEU A 61 7.91 1.11 4.02
N THR A 62 7.24 0.49 4.99
CA THR A 62 5.86 0.00 4.84
C THR A 62 4.89 1.15 4.54
N ALA A 63 5.04 2.30 5.19
CA ALA A 63 4.24 3.49 4.89
C ALA A 63 4.51 4.02 3.47
N LEU A 64 5.77 4.07 3.02
CA LEU A 64 6.11 4.48 1.65
C LEU A 64 5.49 3.58 0.58
N PHE A 65 5.55 2.26 0.76
CA PHE A 65 4.88 1.32 -0.13
C PHE A 65 3.35 1.42 -0.04
N GLY A 66 2.81 1.78 1.12
CA GLY A 66 1.39 2.11 1.31
C GLY A 66 0.93 3.27 0.44
N PHE A 67 1.68 4.37 0.40
CA PHE A 67 1.41 5.51 -0.50
C PHE A 67 1.45 5.10 -1.97
N LYS A 68 2.49 4.36 -2.39
CA LYS A 68 2.65 3.94 -3.79
C LYS A 68 1.50 3.04 -4.28
N ARG A 69 0.91 2.23 -3.40
CA ARG A 69 -0.29 1.44 -3.71
C ARG A 69 -1.51 2.32 -3.98
N ILE A 70 -1.76 3.31 -3.13
CA ILE A 70 -2.91 4.21 -3.30
C ILE A 70 -2.83 4.91 -4.66
N GLU A 71 -1.64 5.36 -5.03
CA GLU A 71 -1.38 5.98 -6.34
C GLU A 71 -1.68 5.03 -7.51
N SER A 72 -1.15 3.80 -7.47
CA SER A 72 -1.38 2.79 -8.52
C SER A 72 -2.87 2.41 -8.62
N SER A 73 -3.57 2.29 -7.49
CA SER A 73 -4.99 1.99 -7.43
C SER A 73 -5.85 3.11 -8.05
N ILE A 74 -5.53 4.38 -7.77
CA ILE A 74 -6.18 5.53 -8.40
C ILE A 74 -5.91 5.55 -9.92
N GLN A 75 -4.68 5.29 -10.35
CA GLN A 75 -4.33 5.25 -11.77
C GLN A 75 -5.08 4.13 -12.51
N THR A 76 -5.18 2.93 -11.93
CA THR A 76 -5.92 1.79 -12.49
C THR A 76 -7.38 2.17 -12.77
N ILE A 77 -8.02 2.90 -11.86
CA ILE A 77 -9.44 3.28 -12.00
C ILE A 77 -9.63 4.43 -12.97
N LYS A 78 -8.70 5.39 -13.03
CA LYS A 78 -8.71 6.40 -14.09
C LYS A 78 -8.63 5.75 -15.47
N LEU A 79 -7.75 4.76 -15.65
CA LEU A 79 -7.62 4.03 -16.91
C LEU A 79 -8.86 3.17 -17.21
N ASN A 80 -9.39 2.46 -16.21
CA ASN A 80 -10.59 1.64 -16.38
C ASN A 80 -11.84 2.48 -16.69
N SER A 81 -12.00 3.63 -16.02
CA SER A 81 -13.10 4.57 -16.32
C SER A 81 -12.96 5.21 -17.70
N ALA A 82 -11.75 5.55 -18.14
CA ALA A 82 -11.50 6.03 -19.50
C ALA A 82 -11.85 4.97 -20.57
N TYR A 83 -11.52 3.70 -20.32
CA TYR A 83 -11.89 2.59 -21.19
C TYR A 83 -13.42 2.41 -21.27
N LEU A 84 -14.12 2.43 -20.14
CA LEU A 84 -15.58 2.33 -20.10
C LEU A 84 -16.28 3.52 -20.78
N GLN A 85 -15.68 4.71 -20.77
CA GLN A 85 -16.18 5.86 -21.53
C GLN A 85 -16.05 5.62 -23.04
N LEU A 86 -14.87 5.20 -23.50
CA LEU A 86 -14.63 4.90 -24.92
C LEU A 86 -15.55 3.80 -25.45
N GLN A 87 -15.80 2.77 -24.64
CA GLN A 87 -16.75 1.70 -24.98
C GLN A 87 -18.20 2.21 -25.04
N SER A 88 -18.57 3.15 -24.17
CA SER A 88 -19.90 3.78 -24.16
C SER A 88 -20.10 4.71 -25.36
N ASP A 89 -19.06 5.42 -25.79
CA ASP A 89 -19.12 6.40 -26.89
C ASP A 89 -19.06 5.73 -28.27
N TYR A 90 -18.45 4.55 -28.38
CA TYR A 90 -18.32 3.79 -29.65
C TYR A 90 -18.79 2.33 -29.50
N PRO A 91 -20.09 2.08 -29.32
CA PRO A 91 -20.64 0.73 -29.18
C PRO A 91 -20.54 -0.03 -30.51
N GLY A 92 -19.50 -0.85 -30.67
CA GLY A 92 -19.28 -1.67 -31.87
C GLY A 92 -17.82 -1.82 -32.28
N ASN A 93 -16.95 -0.92 -31.80
CA ASN A 93 -15.51 -1.09 -31.97
C ASN A 93 -14.96 -1.92 -30.81
N ALA A 94 -14.39 -3.08 -31.13
CA ALA A 94 -13.52 -3.75 -30.18
C ALA A 94 -12.24 -2.90 -30.07
N PHE A 95 -11.93 -2.39 -28.88
CA PHE A 95 -10.65 -1.76 -28.56
C PHE A 95 -9.74 -2.77 -27.84
N PRO A 96 -9.22 -3.82 -28.52
CA PRO A 96 -8.44 -4.87 -27.87
C PRO A 96 -7.13 -4.34 -27.29
N GLU A 97 -6.50 -3.34 -27.92
CA GLU A 97 -5.28 -2.72 -27.38
C GLU A 97 -5.54 -2.04 -26.03
N GLN A 98 -6.61 -1.24 -25.91
CA GLN A 98 -6.94 -0.55 -24.66
C GLN A 98 -7.37 -1.53 -23.56
N ARG A 99 -8.01 -2.64 -23.93
CA ARG A 99 -8.34 -3.72 -22.99
C ARG A 99 -7.08 -4.41 -22.46
N GLY A 100 -6.07 -4.61 -23.31
CA GLY A 100 -4.75 -5.11 -22.92
C GLY A 100 -4.03 -4.20 -21.93
N TYR A 101 -4.01 -2.89 -22.20
CA TYR A 101 -3.41 -1.90 -21.29
C TYR A 101 -4.13 -1.83 -19.93
N VAL A 102 -5.46 -1.90 -19.90
CA VAL A 102 -6.23 -1.92 -18.65
C VAL A 102 -5.96 -3.21 -17.85
N GLN A 103 -5.77 -4.34 -18.53
CA GLN A 103 -5.52 -5.63 -17.88
C GLN A 103 -4.08 -5.74 -17.36
N GLU A 104 -3.09 -5.24 -18.10
CA GLU A 104 -1.69 -5.17 -17.67
C GLU A 104 -1.50 -4.24 -16.46
N GLU A 105 -2.19 -3.09 -16.44
CA GLU A 105 -2.18 -2.18 -15.29
C GLU A 105 -2.97 -2.74 -14.10
N SER A 106 -4.04 -3.52 -14.33
CA SER A 106 -4.73 -4.28 -13.28
C SER A 106 -3.83 -5.33 -12.64
N ASP A 107 -3.00 -6.04 -13.42
CA ASP A 107 -2.04 -7.04 -12.93
C ASP A 107 -0.89 -6.40 -12.14
N ARG A 108 -0.41 -5.23 -12.56
CA ARG A 108 0.52 -4.40 -11.75
C ARG A 108 -0.10 -3.99 -10.42
N SER A 109 -1.38 -3.61 -10.41
CA SER A 109 -2.11 -3.29 -9.18
C SER A 109 -2.15 -4.49 -8.23
N GLY A 110 -2.35 -5.70 -8.76
CA GLY A 110 -2.27 -6.97 -8.01
C GLY A 110 -0.86 -7.26 -7.44
N PHE A 111 0.20 -6.95 -8.18
CA PHE A 111 1.58 -7.08 -7.69
C PHE A 111 1.87 -6.16 -6.50
N TYR A 112 1.43 -4.90 -6.55
CA TYR A 112 1.54 -3.96 -5.43
C TYR A 112 0.68 -4.37 -4.22
N TYR A 113 -0.47 -5.01 -4.45
CA TYR A 113 -1.29 -5.61 -3.39
C TYR A 113 -0.52 -6.73 -2.64
N GLY A 114 0.15 -7.62 -3.38
CA GLY A 114 0.96 -8.70 -2.81
C GLY A 114 2.17 -8.22 -2.03
N ILE A 115 2.88 -7.19 -2.53
CA ILE A 115 4.05 -6.61 -1.86
C ILE A 115 3.65 -5.96 -0.52
N ARG A 116 2.56 -5.18 -0.48
CA ARG A 116 2.13 -4.52 0.77
C ARG A 116 1.84 -5.53 1.89
N ASN A 117 1.07 -6.58 1.60
CA ASN A 117 0.75 -7.58 2.62
C ASN A 117 2.01 -8.29 3.13
N LYS A 118 2.99 -8.55 2.26
CA LYS A 118 4.29 -9.11 2.65
C LYS A 118 5.08 -8.13 3.54
N PHE A 119 5.12 -6.84 3.22
CA PHE A 119 5.82 -5.83 4.02
C PHE A 119 5.17 -5.58 5.39
N ILE A 120 3.84 -5.56 5.48
CA ILE A 120 3.14 -5.46 6.77
C ILE A 120 3.47 -6.66 7.65
N LEU A 121 3.43 -7.87 7.10
CA LEU A 121 3.75 -9.09 7.84
C LEU A 121 5.22 -9.12 8.26
N LEU A 122 6.13 -8.71 7.38
CA LEU A 122 7.57 -8.67 7.64
C LEU A 122 7.95 -7.62 8.69
N SER A 123 7.31 -6.44 8.68
CA SER A 123 7.54 -5.42 9.72
C SER A 123 7.04 -5.87 11.09
N PHE A 124 5.89 -6.55 11.15
CA PHE A 124 5.38 -7.15 12.39
C PHE A 124 6.32 -8.24 12.93
N LEU A 125 6.76 -9.17 12.07
CA LEU A 125 7.71 -10.21 12.45
C LEU A 125 9.04 -9.64 12.92
N ALA A 126 9.56 -8.61 12.25
CA ALA A 126 10.78 -7.94 12.66
C ALA A 126 10.64 -7.27 14.03
N PHE A 127 9.53 -6.58 14.29
CA PHE A 127 9.26 -5.96 15.59
C PHE A 127 9.20 -7.00 16.72
N VAL A 128 8.48 -8.10 16.50
CA VAL A 128 8.40 -9.21 17.48
C VAL A 128 9.77 -9.84 17.70
N SER A 129 10.54 -10.08 16.63
CA SER A 129 11.88 -10.67 16.70
C SER A 129 12.84 -9.79 17.50
N VAL A 130 12.84 -8.48 17.27
CA VAL A 130 13.65 -7.52 18.03
C VAL A 130 13.25 -7.50 19.50
N LYS A 131 11.94 -7.49 19.81
CA LYS A 131 11.45 -7.56 21.20
C LYS A 131 11.87 -8.87 21.89
N ILE A 132 11.84 -9.99 21.18
CA ILE A 132 12.28 -11.30 21.68
C ILE A 132 13.78 -11.29 21.94
N LEU A 133 14.60 -10.84 20.98
CA LEU A 133 16.06 -10.81 21.10
C LEU A 133 16.51 -9.95 22.28
N VAL A 134 15.90 -8.77 22.46
CA VAL A 134 16.15 -7.89 23.62
C VAL A 134 15.67 -8.54 24.92
N LYS A 135 14.50 -9.20 24.94
CA LYS A 135 13.96 -9.83 26.15
C LYS A 135 14.80 -11.01 26.64
N TYR A 136 15.39 -11.78 25.73
CA TYR A 136 16.23 -12.93 26.07
C TYR A 136 17.70 -12.57 26.27
N ASN A 137 18.07 -11.27 26.29
CA ASN A 137 19.46 -10.80 26.41
C ASN A 137 20.42 -11.56 25.49
N LEU A 138 19.97 -11.86 24.26
CA LEU A 138 20.86 -12.38 23.22
C LEU A 138 21.83 -11.28 22.74
N PHE A 139 21.61 -10.03 23.17
CA PHE A 139 22.46 -8.85 23.09
C PHE A 139 22.26 -7.96 24.33
#